data_AF-A0A5M8QCE7-F1
#
_entry.id   AF-A0A5M8QCE7-F1
#
_cell.length_a   1.000
_cell.length_b   1.000
_cell.length_c   1.000
_cell.angle_alpha   90.00
_cell.angle_beta   90.00
_cell.angle_gamma   90.00
#
_symmetry.space_group_name_H-M   'P 1'
#
loop_
_entity.id
_entity.type
_entity.pdbx_description
1 polymer ?
#
loop_
_entity_poly.entity_id
_entity_poly.type
_entity_poly.pdbx_seq_one_letter_code
_entity_poly.pdbx_strand_id
1 'polypeptide(L)'
;MNRVLCSCFLVLLISCRPEKDADAPAVDQTLGQTVDSVSNTRIDGTATASSPPLDIKQQIPELLEAHLNRTHAAWKFPTLTEFDVQRVPQEEQGPYFIEADFNGDTRLDYAIQVVERDSAYVYVFLRDKENGFQEYLLEQDQLYDIDAQKRSIRYLTLAEKAHQYHDYGTRKTISIPHDGVSVGAENYTATYVWDNGKFKKYETGD
;
A
#
# COMPACT_ATOMS: atom_id res chain seq x y z
N MET A 1 20.95 43.30 14.53
CA MET A 1 20.16 44.45 14.08
C MET A 1 20.46 44.71 12.62
N ASN A 2 19.53 44.38 11.71
CA ASN A 2 19.40 45.01 10.40
C ASN A 2 17.99 44.72 9.86
N ARG A 3 17.34 45.80 9.41
CA ARG A 3 15.93 45.96 9.03
C ARG A 3 15.78 45.80 7.50
N VAL A 4 14.52 45.94 7.02
CA VAL A 4 14.06 46.41 5.68
C VAL A 4 13.73 45.25 4.70
N LEU A 5 12.59 45.15 3.99
CA LEU A 5 11.36 45.97 3.83
C LEU A 5 10.25 45.13 3.15
N CYS A 6 9.00 45.57 3.34
CA CYS A 6 7.83 45.58 2.44
C CYS A 6 7.89 44.88 1.06
N SER A 7 6.82 44.15 0.72
CA SER A 7 5.78 44.72 -0.16
C SER A 7 4.53 43.83 -0.23
N CYS A 8 3.39 44.42 0.11
CA CYS A 8 2.05 43.92 -0.16
C CYS A 8 1.70 44.14 -1.63
N PHE A 9 1.07 43.16 -2.29
CA PHE A 9 0.18 43.44 -3.41
C PHE A 9 -1.07 42.57 -3.31
N LEU A 10 -2.19 43.24 -3.04
CA LEU A 10 -3.55 42.75 -3.01
C LEU A 10 -4.17 43.08 -4.37
N VAL A 11 -4.72 42.09 -5.09
CA VAL A 11 -5.61 42.33 -6.24
C VAL A 11 -6.83 41.42 -6.14
N LEU A 12 -7.97 42.05 -5.91
CA LEU A 12 -9.36 41.56 -6.01
C LEU A 12 -9.88 41.75 -7.44
N LEU A 13 -10.50 40.73 -8.06
CA LEU A 13 -11.58 40.81 -9.08
C LEU A 13 -12.25 39.41 -9.11
N ILE A 14 -13.48 39.16 -8.61
CA ILE A 14 -14.86 39.52 -9.06
C ILE A 14 -15.22 39.04 -10.49
N SER A 15 -16.42 38.43 -10.58
CA SER A 15 -17.29 38.25 -11.77
C SER A 15 -17.21 36.85 -12.42
N CYS A 16 -18.26 36.13 -12.83
CA CYS A 16 -19.72 36.23 -12.73
C CYS A 16 -20.30 34.87 -13.18
N ARG A 17 -21.46 34.47 -12.64
CA ARG A 17 -22.27 33.35 -13.15
C ARG A 17 -22.87 33.68 -14.53
N PRO A 18 -23.27 32.66 -15.30
CA PRO A 18 -24.65 32.67 -15.77
C PRO A 18 -25.38 31.33 -15.58
N GLU A 19 -26.64 31.49 -15.20
CA GLU A 19 -27.75 30.55 -15.18
C GLU A 19 -28.25 30.34 -16.61
N LYS A 20 -28.60 29.11 -16.98
CA LYS A 20 -29.27 28.82 -18.25
C LYS A 20 -30.23 27.65 -18.10
N ASP A 21 -31.51 27.98 -17.96
CA ASP A 21 -32.61 27.11 -18.32
C ASP A 21 -32.76 27.05 -19.85
N ALA A 22 -33.13 25.89 -20.37
CA ALA A 22 -34.14 25.74 -21.41
C ALA A 22 -34.39 24.25 -21.72
N ASP A 23 -35.67 23.89 -21.63
CA ASP A 23 -36.31 22.67 -22.13
C ASP A 23 -35.92 22.28 -23.56
N ALA A 24 -35.96 20.97 -23.84
CA ALA A 24 -36.71 20.44 -24.98
C ALA A 24 -36.91 18.91 -24.87
N PRO A 25 -37.96 18.36 -25.50
CA PRO A 25 -38.51 17.04 -25.21
C PRO A 25 -38.14 15.97 -26.25
N ALA A 26 -38.53 14.74 -25.92
CA ALA A 26 -39.19 13.75 -26.77
C ALA A 26 -38.45 12.44 -27.12
N VAL A 27 -39.31 11.42 -27.25
CA VAL A 27 -39.25 10.23 -28.12
C VAL A 27 -38.74 8.93 -27.49
N ASP A 28 -39.73 8.18 -27.00
CA ASP A 28 -40.11 6.82 -27.44
C ASP A 28 -38.98 5.77 -27.59
N GLN A 29 -38.86 4.92 -26.58
CA GLN A 29 -38.06 3.70 -26.61
C GLN A 29 -38.96 2.49 -26.87
N THR A 30 -39.07 2.11 -28.14
CA THR A 30 -39.38 0.73 -28.50
C THR A 30 -38.21 0.18 -29.31
N LEU A 31 -37.57 -0.87 -28.78
CA LEU A 31 -37.09 -2.07 -29.48
C LEU A 31 -36.09 -2.84 -28.62
N GLY A 32 -36.36 -4.15 -28.47
CA GLY A 32 -35.31 -5.16 -28.36
C GLY A 32 -34.95 -5.62 -26.95
N GLN A 33 -35.85 -6.33 -26.28
CA GLN A 33 -35.43 -7.31 -25.27
C GLN A 33 -34.69 -8.45 -25.96
N THR A 34 -33.36 -8.45 -25.85
CA THR A 34 -32.56 -9.66 -25.96
C THR A 34 -31.98 -9.92 -24.58
N VAL A 35 -32.75 -10.65 -23.78
CA VAL A 35 -32.35 -11.14 -22.46
C VAL A 35 -31.74 -12.51 -22.69
N ASP A 36 -30.41 -12.60 -22.63
CA ASP A 36 -29.74 -13.90 -22.47
C ASP A 36 -28.91 -13.87 -21.19
N SER A 37 -29.49 -14.52 -20.18
CA SER A 37 -28.85 -15.17 -19.03
C SER A 37 -27.68 -14.44 -18.36
N VAL A 38 -28.00 -13.37 -17.63
CA VAL A 38 -27.24 -13.02 -16.43
C VAL A 38 -27.82 -13.86 -15.29
N SER A 39 -26.99 -14.74 -14.74
CA SER A 39 -27.33 -15.57 -13.58
C SER A 39 -27.88 -14.71 -12.45
N ASN A 40 -29.17 -14.87 -12.15
CA ASN A 40 -29.86 -14.27 -11.01
C ASN A 40 -29.46 -14.97 -9.71
N THR A 41 -28.19 -14.84 -9.32
CA THR A 41 -27.84 -14.99 -7.91
C THR A 41 -28.11 -13.65 -7.26
N ARG A 42 -29.14 -13.61 -6.41
CA ARG A 42 -29.53 -12.46 -5.60
C ARG A 42 -28.33 -12.07 -4.73
N ILE A 43 -27.60 -11.04 -5.12
CA ILE A 43 -26.59 -10.40 -4.27
C ILE A 43 -27.37 -9.59 -3.22
N ASP A 44 -27.78 -10.28 -2.17
CA ASP A 44 -28.13 -9.65 -0.91
C ASP A 44 -26.84 -9.05 -0.35
N GLY A 45 -26.78 -7.72 -0.25
CA GLY A 45 -25.64 -6.94 0.21
C GLY A 45 -25.29 -7.13 1.70
N THR A 46 -25.68 -8.26 2.30
CA THR A 46 -25.34 -8.68 3.65
C THR A 46 -24.38 -9.88 3.69
N ALA A 47 -23.99 -10.43 2.54
CA ALA A 47 -22.91 -11.41 2.47
C ALA A 47 -21.55 -10.72 2.59
N THR A 48 -21.13 -10.45 3.82
CA THR A 48 -19.73 -10.17 4.14
C THR A 48 -18.94 -11.43 3.76
N ALA A 49 -18.11 -11.35 2.72
CA ALA A 49 -17.18 -12.42 2.38
C ALA A 49 -16.36 -12.74 3.64
N SER A 50 -16.53 -13.96 4.17
CA SER A 50 -16.13 -14.32 5.54
C SER A 50 -14.65 -14.67 5.68
N SER A 51 -13.82 -14.36 4.69
CA SER A 51 -12.39 -14.66 4.71
C SER A 51 -11.68 -13.72 3.72
N PRO A 52 -10.47 -13.24 4.04
CA PRO A 52 -9.65 -12.54 3.08
C PRO A 52 -9.46 -13.42 1.83
N PRO A 53 -9.47 -12.85 0.62
CA PRO A 53 -9.31 -13.64 -0.59
C PRO A 53 -7.98 -14.39 -0.55
N LEU A 54 -8.03 -15.70 -0.84
CA LEU A 54 -6.85 -16.56 -0.82
C LEU A 54 -5.80 -16.16 -1.86
N ASP A 55 -6.20 -15.45 -2.92
CA ASP A 55 -5.31 -15.02 -4.00
C ASP A 55 -4.87 -13.57 -3.81
N ILE A 56 -3.84 -13.39 -2.98
CA ILE A 56 -3.18 -12.12 -2.71
C ILE A 56 -2.68 -11.43 -4.00
N LYS A 57 -2.42 -12.19 -5.08
CA LYS A 57 -1.96 -11.60 -6.36
C LYS A 57 -2.98 -10.67 -7.00
N GLN A 58 -4.27 -10.93 -6.81
CA GLN A 58 -5.33 -10.11 -7.42
C GLN A 58 -5.50 -8.73 -6.80
N GLN A 59 -4.71 -8.37 -5.78
CA GLN A 59 -4.88 -7.11 -5.04
C GLN A 59 -3.80 -6.05 -5.27
N ILE A 60 -2.67 -6.37 -5.94
CA ILE A 60 -1.66 -5.33 -6.17
C ILE A 60 -2.05 -4.43 -7.36
N PRO A 61 -1.74 -3.12 -7.31
CA PRO A 61 -2.02 -2.22 -8.40
C PRO A 61 -1.33 -2.64 -9.70
N GLU A 62 -2.05 -2.56 -10.83
CA GLU A 62 -1.57 -2.97 -12.17
C GLU A 62 -0.22 -2.32 -12.54
N LEU A 63 -0.03 -1.05 -12.17
CA LEU A 63 1.21 -0.33 -12.42
C LEU A 63 2.41 -0.96 -11.68
N LEU A 64 2.21 -1.38 -10.42
CA LEU A 64 3.22 -2.05 -9.62
C LEU A 64 3.49 -3.45 -10.18
N GLU A 65 2.45 -4.20 -10.52
CA GLU A 65 2.58 -5.53 -11.13
C GLU A 65 3.38 -5.45 -12.44
N ALA A 66 3.05 -4.51 -13.32
CA ALA A 66 3.77 -4.28 -14.57
C ALA A 66 5.25 -3.89 -14.32
N HIS A 67 5.52 -3.10 -13.28
CA HIS A 67 6.87 -2.78 -12.88
C HIS A 67 7.64 -4.03 -12.44
N LEU A 68 7.09 -4.81 -11.51
CA LEU A 68 7.68 -6.05 -11.01
C LEU A 68 7.94 -7.06 -12.13
N ASN A 69 6.99 -7.25 -13.04
CA ASN A 69 7.15 -8.15 -14.20
C ASN A 69 8.31 -7.75 -15.12
N ARG A 70 8.65 -6.46 -15.17
CA ARG A 70 9.74 -5.93 -16.00
C ARG A 70 11.10 -5.98 -15.27
N THR A 71 11.14 -5.74 -13.96
CA THR A 71 12.39 -5.60 -13.20
C THR A 71 12.79 -6.84 -12.42
N HIS A 72 11.83 -7.65 -11.97
CA HIS A 72 12.03 -8.81 -11.11
C HIS A 72 11.59 -10.09 -11.82
N ALA A 73 12.54 -10.78 -12.45
CA ALA A 73 12.23 -11.94 -13.28
C ALA A 73 11.65 -13.10 -12.46
N ALA A 74 10.46 -13.59 -12.85
CA ALA A 74 9.77 -14.71 -12.22
C ALA A 74 9.48 -14.53 -10.71
N TRP A 75 9.29 -13.28 -10.27
CA TRP A 75 8.87 -12.95 -8.91
C TRP A 75 7.54 -13.64 -8.56
N LYS A 76 7.37 -13.97 -7.28
CA LYS A 76 6.13 -14.53 -6.72
C LYS A 76 5.92 -14.01 -5.31
N PHE A 77 4.70 -14.02 -4.81
CA PHE A 77 4.50 -13.89 -3.36
C PHE A 77 5.05 -15.11 -2.62
N PRO A 78 5.51 -14.95 -1.38
CA PRO A 78 5.77 -16.09 -0.51
C PRO A 78 4.49 -16.89 -0.28
N THR A 79 4.64 -18.17 0.03
CA THR A 79 3.52 -19.02 0.43
C THR A 79 3.30 -18.88 1.93
N LEU A 80 2.11 -18.45 2.35
CA LEU A 80 1.68 -18.51 3.75
C LEU A 80 0.89 -19.77 4.03
N THR A 81 0.96 -20.19 5.29
CA THR A 81 0.02 -21.13 5.88
C THR A 81 -1.25 -20.43 6.33
N GLU A 82 -2.31 -21.21 6.61
CA GLU A 82 -3.50 -20.70 7.29
C GLU A 82 -3.17 -20.05 8.64
N PHE A 83 -2.15 -20.56 9.34
CA PHE A 83 -1.71 -20.02 10.62
C PHE A 83 -1.05 -18.64 10.49
N ASP A 84 -0.26 -18.43 9.44
CA ASP A 84 0.34 -17.12 9.15
C ASP A 84 -0.72 -16.07 8.80
N VAL A 85 -1.74 -16.48 8.03
CA VAL A 85 -2.88 -15.60 7.70
C VAL A 85 -3.65 -15.21 8.95
N GLN A 86 -3.79 -16.11 9.93
CA GLN A 86 -4.49 -15.84 11.19
C GLN A 86 -3.72 -14.89 12.13
N ARG A 87 -2.40 -14.76 11.96
CA ARG A 87 -1.56 -13.84 12.77
C ARG A 87 -1.71 -12.39 12.37
N VAL A 88 -2.15 -12.13 11.13
CA VAL A 88 -2.38 -10.77 10.64
C VAL A 88 -3.80 -10.37 11.03
N PRO A 89 -3.97 -9.27 11.79
CA PRO A 89 -5.31 -8.76 12.08
C PRO A 89 -6.06 -8.53 10.76
N GLN A 90 -7.34 -8.94 10.69
CA GLN A 90 -8.14 -8.82 9.46
C GLN A 90 -8.28 -7.38 8.95
N GLU A 91 -8.02 -6.41 9.81
CA GLU A 91 -8.10 -4.97 9.53
C GLU A 91 -6.81 -4.41 8.91
N GLU A 92 -5.72 -5.19 8.89
CA GLU A 92 -4.44 -4.79 8.32
C GLU A 92 -4.32 -5.17 6.84
N GLN A 93 -3.64 -4.32 6.06
CA GLN A 93 -3.44 -4.52 4.62
C GLN A 93 -2.46 -5.66 4.31
N GLY A 94 -1.64 -6.06 5.29
CA GLY A 94 -0.62 -7.10 5.17
C GLY A 94 -1.19 -8.50 4.93
N PRO A 95 -0.34 -9.54 4.87
CA PRO A 95 1.08 -9.57 5.25
C PRO A 95 2.08 -9.41 4.11
N TYR A 96 1.63 -9.28 2.86
CA TYR A 96 2.49 -9.33 1.69
C TYR A 96 2.72 -8.01 1.00
N PHE A 97 1.76 -7.12 1.17
CA PHE A 97 1.63 -5.89 0.44
C PHE A 97 0.99 -4.88 1.38
N ILE A 98 1.49 -3.66 1.39
CA ILE A 98 0.88 -2.53 2.07
C ILE A 98 1.02 -1.29 1.19
N GLU A 99 0.05 -0.41 1.28
CA GLU A 99 -0.04 0.85 0.56
C GLU A 99 -0.24 2.02 1.54
N ALA A 100 0.63 3.03 1.45
CA ALA A 100 0.58 4.23 2.28
C ALA A 100 1.44 5.36 1.70
N ASP A 101 1.49 6.50 2.38
CA ASP A 101 2.44 7.59 2.08
C ASP A 101 3.69 7.40 2.94
N PHE A 102 4.72 6.74 2.39
CA PHE A 102 5.92 6.38 3.14
C PHE A 102 6.95 7.49 3.18
N ASN A 103 6.86 8.49 2.29
CA ASN A 103 7.85 9.56 2.16
C ASN A 103 7.30 10.96 2.49
N GLY A 104 6.01 11.07 2.81
CA GLY A 104 5.33 12.31 3.19
C GLY A 104 4.96 13.21 2.00
N ASP A 105 4.97 12.71 0.77
CA ASP A 105 4.67 13.48 -0.44
C ASP A 105 3.20 13.39 -0.88
N THR A 106 2.36 12.74 -0.06
CA THR A 106 0.92 12.53 -0.25
C THR A 106 0.53 11.60 -1.41
N ARG A 107 1.50 10.98 -2.09
CA ARG A 107 1.22 9.91 -3.06
C ARG A 107 1.15 8.57 -2.35
N LEU A 108 0.47 7.64 -3.02
CA LEU A 108 0.44 6.26 -2.59
C LEU A 108 1.71 5.55 -3.07
N ASP A 109 2.48 5.09 -2.10
CA ASP A 109 3.65 4.24 -2.24
C ASP A 109 3.29 2.80 -1.85
N TYR A 110 4.19 1.86 -2.17
CA TYR A 110 3.93 0.45 -1.97
C TYR A 110 5.09 -0.25 -1.27
N ALA A 111 4.81 -1.08 -0.29
CA ALA A 111 5.77 -2.04 0.24
C ALA A 111 5.28 -3.45 -0.06
N ILE A 112 6.18 -4.30 -0.52
CA ILE A 112 5.82 -5.64 -0.98
C ILE A 112 6.91 -6.63 -0.61
N GLN A 113 6.47 -7.83 -0.26
CA GLN A 113 7.33 -8.98 -0.09
C GLN A 113 7.23 -9.89 -1.31
N VAL A 114 8.38 -10.17 -1.94
CA VAL A 114 8.48 -11.06 -3.09
C VAL A 114 9.52 -12.14 -2.86
N VAL A 115 9.35 -13.25 -3.57
CA VAL A 115 10.29 -14.36 -3.63
C VAL A 115 10.89 -14.42 -5.01
N GLU A 116 12.22 -14.46 -5.06
CA GLU A 116 13.00 -14.65 -6.26
C GLU A 116 14.05 -15.74 -6.01
N ARG A 117 13.99 -16.80 -6.83
CA ARG A 117 14.83 -18.00 -6.65
C ARG A 117 14.62 -18.59 -5.25
N ASP A 118 15.64 -18.55 -4.40
CA ASP A 118 15.67 -19.15 -3.06
C ASP A 118 15.72 -18.10 -1.94
N SER A 119 15.30 -16.87 -2.22
CA SER A 119 15.33 -15.76 -1.26
C SER A 119 14.03 -14.96 -1.28
N ALA A 120 13.66 -14.45 -0.13
CA ALA A 120 12.60 -13.48 0.05
C ALA A 120 13.20 -12.07 0.16
N TYR A 121 12.54 -11.11 -0.46
CA TYR A 121 12.93 -9.71 -0.51
C TYR A 121 11.75 -8.86 -0.07
N VAL A 122 12.03 -7.85 0.76
CA VAL A 122 11.07 -6.81 1.10
C VAL A 122 11.52 -5.52 0.43
N TYR A 123 10.69 -5.03 -0.48
CA TYR A 123 10.94 -3.80 -1.22
C TYR A 123 9.94 -2.71 -0.84
N VAL A 124 10.37 -1.46 -0.95
CA VAL A 124 9.49 -0.29 -1.02
C VAL A 124 9.65 0.39 -2.38
N PHE A 125 8.53 0.71 -2.99
CA PHE A 125 8.39 1.41 -4.25
C PHE A 125 7.77 2.77 -3.98
N LEU A 126 8.60 3.82 -3.98
CA LEU A 126 8.13 5.20 -3.87
C LEU A 126 7.68 5.70 -5.24
N ARG A 127 6.48 6.29 -5.31
CA ARG A 127 5.91 6.74 -6.58
C ARG A 127 6.48 8.10 -6.99
N ASP A 128 7.09 8.16 -8.16
CA ASP A 128 7.56 9.43 -8.71
C ASP A 128 6.44 10.24 -9.40
N LYS A 129 6.78 11.42 -9.91
CA LYS A 129 5.84 12.34 -10.57
C LYS A 129 5.35 11.85 -11.94
N GLU A 130 6.08 10.95 -12.57
CA GLU A 130 5.84 10.44 -13.93
C GLU A 130 5.16 9.05 -13.91
N ASN A 131 4.67 8.61 -12.74
CA ASN A 131 4.14 7.26 -12.50
C ASN A 131 5.20 6.15 -12.64
N GLY A 132 6.48 6.49 -12.50
CA GLY A 132 7.53 5.52 -12.23
C GLY A 132 7.66 5.21 -10.74
N PHE A 133 8.60 4.31 -10.43
CA PHE A 133 8.92 3.90 -9.08
C PHE A 133 10.40 4.06 -8.80
N GLN A 134 10.72 4.58 -7.61
CA GLN A 134 12.03 4.43 -7.00
C GLN A 134 11.98 3.24 -6.05
N GLU A 135 12.84 2.26 -6.31
CA GLU A 135 12.88 1.00 -5.56
C GLU A 135 13.93 1.05 -4.44
N TYR A 136 13.54 0.59 -3.26
CA TYR A 136 14.39 0.48 -2.08
C TYR A 136 14.26 -0.93 -1.48
N LEU A 137 15.37 -1.67 -1.43
CA LEU A 137 15.44 -2.94 -0.70
C LEU A 137 15.53 -2.65 0.81
N LEU A 138 14.56 -3.17 1.58
CA LEU A 138 14.57 -3.07 3.04
C LEU A 138 15.23 -4.28 3.69
N GLU A 139 14.78 -5.48 3.33
CA GLU A 139 15.31 -6.75 3.84
C GLU A 139 15.46 -7.80 2.74
N GLN A 140 16.44 -8.67 2.93
CA GLN A 140 16.65 -9.87 2.14
C GLN A 140 16.90 -11.02 3.12
N ASP A 141 16.18 -12.13 2.94
CA ASP A 141 16.33 -13.33 3.77
C ASP A 141 16.28 -14.59 2.91
N GLN A 142 16.85 -15.68 3.41
CA GLN A 142 16.72 -16.98 2.75
C GLN A 142 15.34 -17.58 3.01
N LEU A 143 14.88 -18.44 2.10
CA LEU A 143 13.68 -19.24 2.36
C LEU A 143 13.98 -20.41 3.29
N TYR A 144 13.15 -20.56 4.31
CA TYR A 144 13.24 -21.63 5.31
C TYR A 144 12.37 -22.81 4.91
N ASP A 145 12.80 -24.03 5.22
CA ASP A 145 11.99 -25.24 5.04
C ASP A 145 11.02 -25.38 6.22
N ILE A 146 9.76 -25.02 6.00
CA ILE A 146 8.67 -25.09 6.98
C ILE A 146 7.57 -25.97 6.38
N ASP A 147 7.21 -27.05 7.07
CA ASP A 147 6.24 -28.05 6.60
C ASP A 147 6.55 -28.60 5.19
N ALA A 148 7.82 -28.89 4.92
CA ALA A 148 8.32 -29.35 3.61
C ALA A 148 8.09 -28.36 2.44
N GLN A 149 7.91 -27.07 2.74
CA GLN A 149 7.85 -26.00 1.75
C GLN A 149 8.87 -24.89 2.07
N LYS A 150 9.46 -24.31 1.03
CA LYS A 150 10.32 -23.12 1.15
C LYS A 150 9.47 -21.88 1.38
N ARG A 151 9.62 -21.22 2.53
CA ARG A 151 8.80 -20.08 2.93
C ARG A 151 9.63 -18.94 3.52
N SER A 152 9.09 -17.74 3.40
CA SER A 152 9.57 -16.61 4.19
C SER A 152 8.93 -16.64 5.57
N ILE A 153 9.68 -16.24 6.59
CA ILE A 153 9.16 -16.03 7.95
C ILE A 153 8.72 -14.58 8.17
N ARG A 154 8.81 -13.73 7.14
CA ARG A 154 8.53 -12.30 7.24
C ARG A 154 7.09 -12.00 6.89
N TYR A 155 6.53 -11.00 7.57
CA TYR A 155 5.25 -10.40 7.24
C TYR A 155 5.35 -8.88 7.33
N LEU A 156 4.52 -8.18 6.55
CA LEU A 156 4.45 -6.73 6.51
C LEU A 156 3.25 -6.23 7.29
N THR A 157 3.45 -5.17 8.05
CA THR A 157 2.39 -4.39 8.70
C THR A 157 2.65 -2.89 8.51
N LEU A 158 1.58 -2.09 8.56
CA LEU A 158 1.69 -0.65 8.44
C LEU A 158 2.18 -0.04 9.75
N ALA A 159 3.23 0.79 9.69
CA ALA A 159 3.61 1.65 10.81
C ALA A 159 2.95 3.02 10.64
N GLU A 160 1.84 3.28 11.32
CA GLU A 160 1.11 4.54 11.27
C GLU A 160 1.87 5.72 11.91
N LYS A 161 1.81 6.89 11.27
CA LYS A 161 2.48 8.14 11.72
C LYS A 161 1.99 8.77 13.01
N ALA A 162 0.79 8.40 13.47
CA ALA A 162 0.25 8.90 14.73
C ALA A 162 0.73 8.10 15.95
N HIS A 163 1.37 6.94 15.73
CA HIS A 163 1.79 6.05 16.80
C HIS A 163 3.21 6.36 17.31
N GLN A 164 3.42 6.02 18.58
CA GLN A 164 4.73 6.02 19.19
C GLN A 164 5.30 4.61 19.14
N TYR A 165 6.55 4.50 18.69
CA TYR A 165 7.25 3.22 18.62
C TYR A 165 8.41 3.24 19.61
N HIS A 166 8.65 2.13 20.30
CA HIS A 166 9.83 2.00 21.14
C HIS A 166 10.93 1.33 20.33
N ASP A 167 12.03 2.02 20.07
CA ASP A 167 13.22 1.44 19.46
C ASP A 167 14.06 0.76 20.56
N TYR A 168 14.03 -0.58 20.61
CA TYR A 168 14.76 -1.39 21.57
C TYR A 168 16.28 -1.31 21.38
N GLY A 169 16.76 -1.05 20.16
CA GLY A 169 18.18 -0.89 19.87
C GLY A 169 18.78 0.34 20.53
N THR A 170 18.06 1.47 20.54
CA THR A 170 18.50 2.73 21.17
C THR A 170 17.83 3.03 22.51
N ARG A 171 16.83 2.24 22.91
CA ARG A 171 15.97 2.42 24.10
C ARG A 171 15.27 3.76 24.14
N LYS A 172 14.79 4.22 22.99
CA LYS A 172 14.10 5.51 22.85
C LYS A 172 12.75 5.32 22.20
N THR A 173 11.79 6.12 22.64
CA THR A 173 10.54 6.28 21.91
C THR A 173 10.80 7.17 20.70
N ILE A 174 10.38 6.70 19.54
CA ILE A 174 10.41 7.43 18.28
C ILE A 174 8.98 7.78 17.86
N SER A 175 8.84 8.97 17.26
CA SER A 175 7.65 9.38 16.53
C SER A 175 8.05 9.47 15.07
N ILE A 176 7.23 8.90 14.19
CA ILE A 176 7.52 8.88 12.76
C ILE A 176 6.69 9.98 12.06
N PRO A 177 7.26 10.76 11.13
CA PRO A 177 6.58 11.94 10.57
C PRO A 177 5.53 11.60 9.49
N HIS A 178 5.65 10.43 8.86
CA HIS A 178 4.77 9.86 7.86
C HIS A 178 4.72 8.35 8.10
N ASP A 179 3.90 7.63 7.34
CA ASP A 179 3.74 6.21 7.54
C ASP A 179 5.05 5.48 7.23
N GLY A 180 5.20 4.28 7.76
CA GLY A 180 6.38 3.44 7.63
C GLY A 180 6.02 1.99 7.38
N VAL A 181 7.05 1.17 7.21
CA VAL A 181 6.89 -0.26 6.93
C VAL A 181 7.42 -1.06 8.10
N SER A 182 6.57 -1.81 8.77
CA SER A 182 7.00 -2.78 9.79
C SER A 182 7.16 -4.15 9.14
N VAL A 183 8.33 -4.76 9.33
CA VAL A 183 8.67 -6.11 8.89
C VAL A 183 8.79 -6.97 10.14
N GLY A 184 7.79 -7.81 10.37
CA GLY A 184 7.74 -8.74 11.49
C GLY A 184 8.26 -10.13 11.14
N ALA A 185 8.70 -10.84 12.17
CA ALA A 185 8.96 -12.28 12.24
C ALA A 185 8.62 -12.76 13.67
N GLU A 186 8.80 -14.05 13.96
CA GLU A 186 8.26 -14.68 15.18
C GLU A 186 8.54 -13.95 16.51
N ASN A 187 9.73 -13.39 16.70
CA ASN A 187 10.12 -12.67 17.93
C ASN A 187 10.92 -11.41 17.60
N TYR A 188 10.56 -10.75 16.51
CA TYR A 188 11.32 -9.61 16.00
C TYR A 188 10.49 -8.78 15.05
N THR A 189 10.39 -7.48 15.30
CA THR A 189 9.83 -6.52 14.35
C THR A 189 10.79 -5.38 14.10
N ALA A 190 11.04 -5.09 12.82
CA ALA A 190 11.77 -3.91 12.37
C ALA A 190 10.83 -2.91 11.72
N THR A 191 10.83 -1.66 12.17
CA THR A 191 10.13 -0.58 11.48
C THR A 191 11.10 0.24 10.63
N TYR A 192 10.76 0.41 9.36
CA TYR A 192 11.49 1.19 8.37
C TYR A 192 10.76 2.51 8.13
N VAL A 193 11.46 3.61 8.34
CA VAL A 193 10.92 4.97 8.24
C VAL A 193 11.76 5.76 7.27
N TRP A 194 11.13 6.41 6.30
CA TRP A 194 11.83 7.32 5.41
C TRP A 194 12.39 8.54 6.18
N ASP A 195 13.66 8.82 5.99
CA ASP A 195 14.31 9.97 6.61
C ASP A 195 15.53 10.38 5.78
N ASN A 196 15.52 11.63 5.31
CA ASN A 196 16.60 12.23 4.52
C ASN A 196 16.97 11.41 3.27
N GLY A 197 15.97 10.97 2.50
CA GLY A 197 16.20 10.32 1.21
C GLY A 197 16.50 8.82 1.28
N LYS A 198 16.30 8.18 2.44
CA LYS A 198 16.50 6.74 2.62
C LYS A 198 15.61 6.19 3.74
N PHE A 199 15.39 4.88 3.73
CA PHE A 199 14.76 4.19 4.86
C PHE A 199 15.75 3.95 6.00
N LYS A 200 15.38 4.37 7.20
CA LYS A 200 16.07 4.05 8.46
C LYS A 200 15.33 2.93 9.17
N LYS A 201 16.10 1.95 9.65
CA LYS A 201 15.61 0.79 10.40
C LYS A 201 15.61 1.09 11.90
N TYR A 202 14.54 0.71 12.59
CA TYR A 202 14.39 0.73 14.04
C TYR A 202 13.91 -0.64 14.52
N GLU A 203 14.38 -1.11 15.67
CA GLU A 203 13.98 -2.41 16.24
C GLU A 203 12.80 -2.16 17.18
N THR A 204 11.57 -2.43 16.73
CA THR A 204 10.34 -1.91 17.35
C THR A 204 9.43 -2.96 17.99
N GLY A 205 9.74 -4.25 17.82
CA GLY A 205 9.01 -5.34 18.46
C GLY A 205 9.94 -6.46 18.91
N ASP A 206 9.49 -7.13 19.97
CA ASP A 206 10.03 -8.36 20.56
C ASP A 206 8.90 -9.40 20.52
#